data_AF-A0A6G1RAR7-F1
#
_entry.id   AF-A0A6G1RAR7-F1
#
_cell.length_a   1.000
_cell.length_b   1.000
_cell.length_c   1.000
_cell.angle_alpha   90.00
_cell.angle_beta   90.00
_cell.angle_gamma   90.00
#
_symmetry.space_group_name_H-M   'P 1'
#
loop_
_entity.id
_entity.type
_entity.pdbx_description
1 polymer ?
#
loop_
_entity_poly.entity_id
_entity_poly.type
_entity_poly.pdbx_seq_one_letter_code
_entity_poly.pdbx_strand_id
1 'polypeptide(L)'
;PKRVLKSTEEDEDDFGTVDELPPDSLITLVQPELPALSRLWLAALKDYALLTLPAEFATQLPPDGGAFYTPETIDTARLHYRNSWAPILHAVALWLNSTGFNASESTEETAAAVPNSQKRATSIMLNQTPGTPPTTKSLPEINKDRMHLILGVSIQFLCSPRPEEPVEHVTSCLQALHTLLDSPCARIHIAEDQLLGVELLSVLHRLLLTWDPPSVQLLVTGVVQQIVRAAQDYLQEKRNALNEDDIEEKENPLALGEGGESGGLVPGKSLVFAAMELLMFILVRHMPHLSSKVSDSPSHVAAKSHLSEESARLVAATVTILSDLPSLCSPSGCMTILPTILFLITRVLKETAVKSADNQVPPPVSAALQGIKTIVTLPTVKTDETQKQWTGLIRSTLASILEYSQPEASKPILDEVSILTAIALFLWSASNEIIGVQSLQNGCMNRFKSALNSCDPWVQAKCYQLLLSVFQHTNRALSTPYIHSLAPIMVEKLKAVERSRPNNNLELLAVQEGIKVLETLVALGEEQNRVQLLALLVPTLISYLLNENAFASASTASKDLHEFALQNLMHIGPLYPHAFKTVMGAAPELKTRLETAVRASQASKAKAAARQPPPTVHSTPTIKLKTSFF
;
A
#
# COMPACT_ATOMS: atom_id res chain seq x y z
N PRO A 1 2.55 34.18 -58.44
CA PRO A 1 3.89 34.35 -59.07
C PRO A 1 4.99 33.87 -58.11
N LYS A 2 5.47 32.63 -58.33
CA LYS A 2 6.84 32.29 -58.78
C LYS A 2 7.86 32.18 -57.63
N ARG A 3 8.21 30.93 -57.24
CA ARG A 3 9.53 30.25 -57.45
C ARG A 3 10.63 30.84 -56.55
N VAL A 4 11.18 30.16 -55.54
CA VAL A 4 11.87 28.84 -55.49
C VAL A 4 12.90 28.64 -56.61
N LEU A 5 14.18 28.70 -56.20
CA LEU A 5 15.44 28.16 -56.76
C LEU A 5 16.37 28.05 -55.51
N LYS A 6 16.76 26.90 -54.93
CA LYS A 6 17.70 25.82 -55.37
C LYS A 6 18.99 26.41 -55.97
N SER A 7 20.22 26.02 -55.62
CA SER A 7 20.86 24.80 -55.05
C SER A 7 22.32 25.19 -54.65
N THR A 8 23.09 24.50 -53.79
CA THR A 8 23.71 23.14 -53.82
C THR A 8 24.36 22.89 -52.43
N GLU A 9 24.15 21.76 -51.71
CA GLU A 9 24.92 20.49 -51.75
C GLU A 9 26.40 20.69 -51.31
N GLU A 10 27.01 20.05 -50.29
CA GLU A 10 27.04 18.66 -49.77
C GLU A 10 27.62 18.67 -48.31
N ASP A 11 27.02 17.94 -47.37
CA ASP A 11 27.49 16.69 -46.71
C ASP A 11 28.74 16.79 -45.81
N GLU A 12 28.56 16.60 -44.49
CA GLU A 12 29.21 15.55 -43.67
C GLU A 12 28.94 15.75 -42.14
N ASP A 13 28.60 14.63 -41.50
CA ASP A 13 28.68 14.30 -40.07
C ASP A 13 27.59 14.75 -39.08
N ASP A 14 26.46 14.04 -39.20
CA ASP A 14 25.56 13.66 -38.11
C ASP A 14 26.31 12.83 -37.04
N PHE A 15 26.65 13.47 -35.91
CA PHE A 15 27.16 12.79 -34.73
C PHE A 15 26.00 12.00 -34.09
N GLY A 16 25.99 10.70 -34.38
CA GLY A 16 24.99 9.74 -33.96
C GLY A 16 24.55 9.85 -32.50
N THR A 17 23.23 9.85 -32.36
CA THR A 17 22.48 9.39 -31.19
C THR A 17 23.10 8.13 -30.62
N VAL A 18 23.54 8.20 -29.36
CA VAL A 18 23.94 7.02 -28.58
C VAL A 18 22.72 6.09 -28.51
N ASP A 19 22.85 4.94 -29.17
CA ASP A 19 21.86 3.88 -29.23
C ASP A 19 21.71 3.28 -27.81
N GLU A 20 20.74 3.78 -27.04
CA GLU A 20 20.34 3.16 -25.77
C GLU A 20 19.72 1.79 -26.08
N LEU A 21 20.54 0.75 -25.95
CA LEU A 21 20.11 -0.64 -26.09
C LEU A 21 18.95 -0.96 -25.13
N PRO A 22 18.00 -1.81 -25.54
CA PRO A 22 16.94 -2.30 -24.64
C PRO A 22 17.55 -2.92 -23.36
N PRO A 23 16.94 -2.72 -22.18
CA PRO A 23 17.45 -3.27 -20.92
C PRO A 23 17.60 -4.82 -20.95
N ASP A 24 16.81 -5.48 -21.80
CA ASP A 24 16.85 -6.93 -22.04
C ASP A 24 18.12 -7.39 -22.79
N SER A 25 18.85 -6.51 -23.49
CA SER A 25 20.06 -6.86 -24.23
C SER A 25 21.28 -7.02 -23.31
N LEU A 26 21.38 -6.24 -22.23
CA LEU A 26 22.48 -6.36 -21.27
C LEU A 26 22.30 -7.57 -20.35
N ILE A 27 21.07 -7.87 -19.92
CA ILE A 27 20.82 -9.04 -19.06
C ILE A 27 21.08 -10.35 -19.80
N THR A 28 20.77 -10.45 -21.10
CA THR A 28 21.10 -11.65 -21.90
C THR A 28 22.61 -11.84 -22.08
N LEU A 29 23.39 -10.76 -22.07
CA LEU A 29 24.86 -10.81 -22.12
C LEU A 29 25.49 -11.19 -20.76
N VAL A 30 24.92 -10.73 -19.65
CA VAL A 30 25.46 -10.96 -18.30
C VAL A 30 25.02 -12.31 -17.72
N GLN A 31 23.83 -12.80 -18.07
CA GLN A 31 23.27 -14.05 -17.58
C GLN A 31 24.19 -15.29 -17.72
N PRO A 32 24.90 -15.54 -18.84
CA PRO A 32 25.80 -16.68 -18.95
C PRO A 32 27.03 -16.58 -18.04
N GLU A 33 27.51 -15.36 -17.76
CA GLU A 33 28.70 -15.11 -16.93
C GLU A 33 28.36 -14.94 -15.44
N LEU A 34 27.07 -14.91 -15.08
CA LEU A 34 26.60 -14.69 -13.72
C LEU A 34 27.19 -15.67 -12.68
N PRO A 35 27.39 -16.98 -12.96
CA PRO A 35 28.05 -17.89 -12.03
C PRO A 35 29.54 -17.56 -11.78
N ALA A 36 30.24 -17.04 -12.79
CA ALA A 36 31.62 -16.60 -12.64
C ALA A 36 31.68 -15.25 -11.91
N LEU A 37 30.86 -14.29 -12.33
CA LEU A 37 30.82 -12.94 -11.77
C LEU A 37 30.42 -12.93 -10.30
N SER A 38 29.40 -13.72 -9.90
CA SER A 38 28.97 -13.83 -8.50
C SER A 38 30.09 -14.28 -7.57
N ARG A 39 30.92 -15.25 -7.99
CA ARG A 39 32.10 -15.69 -7.24
C ARG A 39 33.16 -14.60 -7.13
N LEU A 40 33.44 -13.90 -8.23
CA LEU A 40 34.40 -12.80 -8.25
C LEU A 40 33.94 -11.61 -7.39
N TRP A 41 32.66 -11.26 -7.42
CA TRP A 41 32.09 -10.21 -6.59
C TRP A 41 32.14 -10.56 -5.10
N LEU A 42 31.79 -11.80 -4.73
CA LEU A 42 31.92 -12.27 -3.35
C LEU A 42 33.39 -12.25 -2.88
N ALA A 43 34.33 -12.68 -3.72
CA ALA A 43 35.75 -12.62 -3.41
C ALA A 43 36.24 -11.16 -3.24
N ALA A 44 35.79 -10.25 -4.11
CA ALA A 44 36.11 -8.83 -4.04
C ALA A 44 35.56 -8.19 -2.75
N LEU A 45 34.33 -8.54 -2.34
CA LEU A 45 33.77 -8.06 -1.07
C LEU A 45 34.48 -8.64 0.15
N LYS A 46 34.92 -9.90 0.10
CA LYS A 46 35.74 -10.50 1.18
C LYS A 46 37.07 -9.77 1.31
N ASP A 47 37.75 -9.51 0.20
CA ASP A 47 38.98 -8.73 0.19
C ASP A 47 38.75 -7.32 0.74
N TYR A 48 37.70 -6.64 0.30
CA TYR A 48 37.33 -5.32 0.81
C TYR A 48 37.10 -5.36 2.33
N ALA A 49 36.30 -6.30 2.83
CA ALA A 49 36.00 -6.43 4.25
C ALA A 49 37.25 -6.66 5.10
N LEU A 50 38.20 -7.47 4.63
CA LEU A 50 39.48 -7.70 5.30
C LEU A 50 40.36 -6.44 5.30
N LEU A 51 40.39 -5.71 4.18
CA LEU A 51 41.21 -4.50 4.03
C LEU A 51 40.66 -3.29 4.81
N THR A 52 39.37 -3.29 5.16
CA THR A 52 38.73 -2.26 5.99
C THR A 52 38.76 -2.57 7.48
N LEU A 53 39.31 -3.72 7.90
CA LEU A 53 39.42 -4.06 9.32
C LEU A 53 40.29 -3.04 10.08
N PRO A 54 39.94 -2.72 11.34
CA PRO A 54 40.80 -1.95 12.23
C PRO A 54 42.20 -2.57 12.35
N ALA A 55 43.22 -1.75 12.61
CA ALA A 55 44.61 -2.20 12.72
C ALA A 55 44.82 -3.29 13.80
N GLU A 56 43.95 -3.32 14.81
CA GLU A 56 43.92 -4.34 15.86
C GLU A 56 43.68 -5.77 15.32
N PHE A 57 43.04 -5.88 14.15
CA PHE A 57 42.76 -7.14 13.47
C PHE A 57 43.70 -7.40 12.29
N ALA A 58 44.81 -6.68 12.16
CA ALA A 58 45.76 -6.87 11.08
C ALA A 58 46.34 -8.30 11.01
N THR A 59 46.32 -9.04 12.12
CA THR A 59 46.71 -10.46 12.18
C THR A 59 45.75 -11.40 11.44
N GLN A 60 44.54 -10.93 11.08
CA GLN A 60 43.57 -11.67 10.28
C GLN A 60 43.81 -11.55 8.76
N LEU A 61 44.71 -10.65 8.33
CA LEU A 61 45.07 -10.52 6.91
C LEU A 61 45.86 -11.76 6.45
N PRO A 62 45.49 -12.37 5.31
CA PRO A 62 46.25 -13.48 4.76
C PRO A 62 47.70 -13.06 4.46
N PRO A 63 48.70 -13.87 4.84
CA PRO A 63 50.12 -13.53 4.63
C PRO A 63 50.49 -13.45 3.14
N ASP A 64 49.78 -14.18 2.29
CA ASP A 64 50.03 -14.24 0.84
C ASP A 64 49.16 -13.25 0.02
N GLY A 65 48.31 -12.46 0.68
CA GLY A 65 47.35 -11.55 0.03
C GLY A 65 45.95 -12.16 -0.19
N GLY A 66 45.04 -11.33 -0.70
CA GLY A 66 43.65 -11.71 -0.98
C GLY A 66 43.45 -12.28 -2.38
N ALA A 67 42.20 -12.35 -2.83
CA ALA A 67 41.85 -12.88 -4.15
C ALA A 67 42.36 -11.98 -5.29
N PHE A 68 42.35 -10.65 -5.12
CA PHE A 68 42.80 -9.70 -6.14
C PHE A 68 43.91 -8.75 -5.69
N TYR A 69 44.57 -9.02 -4.56
CA TYR A 69 45.71 -8.22 -4.11
C TYR A 69 46.81 -9.09 -3.48
N THR A 70 48.05 -8.63 -3.59
CA THR A 70 49.23 -9.17 -2.92
C THR A 70 49.68 -8.22 -1.80
N PRO A 71 50.54 -8.65 -0.87
CA PRO A 71 51.09 -7.77 0.16
C PRO A 71 51.78 -6.52 -0.42
N GLU A 72 52.35 -6.63 -1.63
CA GLU A 72 53.02 -5.53 -2.33
C GLU A 72 52.05 -4.54 -2.99
N THR A 73 50.84 -4.98 -3.35
CA THR A 73 49.84 -4.18 -4.08
C THR A 73 48.69 -3.70 -3.20
N ILE A 74 48.73 -3.99 -1.90
CA ILE A 74 47.66 -3.75 -0.93
C ILE A 74 47.16 -2.29 -0.93
N ASP A 75 48.06 -1.31 -1.01
CA ASP A 75 47.70 0.10 -0.96
C ASP A 75 46.99 0.57 -2.23
N THR A 76 47.39 0.04 -3.39
CA THR A 76 46.72 0.30 -4.67
C THR A 76 45.34 -0.35 -4.71
N ALA A 77 45.23 -1.59 -4.22
CA ALA A 77 43.97 -2.33 -4.17
C ALA A 77 42.93 -1.63 -3.28
N ARG A 78 43.34 -1.08 -2.12
CA ARG A 78 42.46 -0.30 -1.23
C ARG A 78 41.76 0.84 -1.96
N LEU A 79 42.46 1.56 -2.83
CA LEU A 79 41.87 2.66 -3.61
C LEU A 79 40.80 2.15 -4.58
N HIS A 80 41.08 1.04 -5.27
CA HIS A 80 40.11 0.43 -6.20
C HIS A 80 38.87 -0.09 -5.49
N TYR A 81 39.02 -0.81 -4.38
CA TYR A 81 37.87 -1.28 -3.62
C TYR A 81 37.05 -0.12 -3.07
N ARG A 82 37.68 0.96 -2.57
CA ARG A 82 36.96 2.14 -2.05
C ARG A 82 36.01 2.76 -3.08
N ASN A 83 36.34 2.70 -4.36
CA ASN A 83 35.52 3.27 -5.44
C ASN A 83 34.50 2.29 -6.03
N SER A 84 34.61 0.98 -5.75
CA SER A 84 33.84 -0.06 -6.45
C SER A 84 33.02 -0.97 -5.54
N TRP A 85 33.26 -0.95 -4.22
CA TRP A 85 32.60 -1.86 -3.29
C TRP A 85 31.07 -1.70 -3.27
N ALA A 86 30.54 -0.49 -3.38
CA ALA A 86 29.10 -0.23 -3.21
C ALA A 86 28.26 -0.79 -4.37
N PRO A 87 28.62 -0.59 -5.66
CA PRO A 87 27.97 -1.29 -6.77
C PRO A 87 28.13 -2.81 -6.71
N ILE A 88 29.31 -3.31 -6.31
CA ILE A 88 29.56 -4.76 -6.17
C ILE A 88 28.65 -5.35 -5.08
N LEU A 89 28.51 -4.67 -3.95
CA LEU A 89 27.61 -5.06 -2.86
C LEU A 89 26.16 -5.18 -3.34
N HIS A 90 25.68 -4.19 -4.10
CA HIS A 90 24.34 -4.20 -4.66
C HIS A 90 24.13 -5.33 -5.67
N ALA A 91 25.12 -5.57 -6.56
CA ALA A 91 25.08 -6.68 -7.51
C ALA A 91 25.02 -8.04 -6.82
N VAL A 92 25.78 -8.24 -5.73
CA VAL A 92 25.72 -9.48 -4.94
C VAL A 92 24.37 -9.64 -4.25
N ALA A 93 23.80 -8.56 -3.69
CA ALA A 93 22.47 -8.62 -3.08
C ALA A 93 21.37 -8.98 -4.10
N LEU A 94 21.42 -8.44 -5.32
CA LEU A 94 20.52 -8.80 -6.41
C LEU A 94 20.64 -10.28 -6.80
N TRP A 95 21.87 -10.75 -6.97
CA TRP A 95 22.14 -12.16 -7.30
C TRP A 95 21.68 -13.11 -6.19
N LEU A 96 21.95 -12.78 -4.92
CA LEU A 96 21.50 -13.57 -3.77
C LEU A 96 19.98 -13.68 -3.74
N ASN A 97 19.27 -12.55 -3.93
CA ASN A 97 17.82 -12.52 -3.95
C ASN A 97 17.23 -13.33 -5.12
N SER A 98 17.88 -13.33 -6.30
CA SER A 98 17.35 -14.06 -7.47
C SER A 98 17.57 -15.57 -7.39
N THR A 99 18.81 -16.01 -7.14
CA THR A 99 19.22 -17.43 -7.28
C THR A 99 20.33 -17.84 -6.33
N GLY A 100 21.10 -16.89 -5.78
CA GLY A 100 22.34 -17.18 -5.07
C GLY A 100 22.16 -17.98 -3.78
N PHE A 101 21.04 -17.86 -3.07
CA PHE A 101 20.78 -18.69 -1.88
C PHE A 101 20.53 -20.18 -2.18
N ASN A 102 20.15 -20.50 -3.42
CA ASN A 102 19.91 -21.88 -3.87
C ASN A 102 21.15 -22.53 -4.51
N ALA A 103 22.19 -21.74 -4.83
CA ALA A 103 23.41 -22.20 -5.47
C ALA A 103 24.38 -22.81 -4.45
N SER A 104 24.53 -24.14 -4.47
CA SER A 104 25.59 -24.83 -3.73
C SER A 104 26.90 -24.79 -4.50
N GLU A 105 28.02 -24.56 -3.82
CA GLU A 105 29.36 -24.61 -4.44
C GLU A 105 29.65 -25.99 -5.07
N SER A 106 29.00 -27.05 -4.60
CA SER A 106 29.19 -28.44 -5.07
C SER A 106 28.46 -28.82 -6.36
N THR A 107 27.44 -28.06 -6.79
CA THR A 107 26.68 -28.41 -8.01
C THR A 107 27.42 -27.99 -9.29
N GLU A 108 28.43 -27.13 -9.20
CA GLU A 108 29.05 -26.49 -10.37
C GLU A 108 30.50 -26.92 -10.64
N GLU A 109 31.21 -27.55 -9.69
CA GLU A 109 32.51 -28.19 -9.99
C GLU A 109 32.37 -29.38 -10.95
N THR A 110 31.21 -30.05 -10.94
CA THR A 110 30.93 -31.22 -11.81
C THR A 110 30.53 -30.83 -13.23
N ALA A 111 30.09 -29.59 -13.49
CA ALA A 111 29.76 -29.12 -14.84
C ALA A 111 30.99 -28.65 -15.65
N ALA A 112 32.10 -28.33 -14.97
CA ALA A 112 33.35 -27.91 -15.62
C ALA A 112 34.28 -29.08 -15.99
N ALA A 113 33.90 -30.33 -15.71
CA ALA A 113 34.72 -31.51 -15.95
C ALA A 113 34.18 -32.37 -17.10
N VAL A 114 34.50 -32.01 -18.35
CA VAL A 114 34.49 -32.93 -19.50
C VAL A 114 35.78 -32.73 -20.30
N PRO A 115 36.50 -33.80 -20.73
CA PRO A 115 37.92 -33.71 -21.05
C PRO A 115 38.18 -33.43 -22.53
N ASN A 116 39.16 -32.56 -22.84
CA ASN A 116 40.19 -32.81 -23.85
C ASN A 116 41.22 -31.67 -24.00
N SER A 117 42.49 -32.07 -23.86
CA SER A 117 43.75 -31.53 -24.43
C SER A 117 44.09 -30.03 -24.44
N GLN A 118 45.06 -29.70 -23.58
CA GLN A 118 46.27 -28.88 -23.83
C GLN A 118 46.13 -27.42 -24.31
N LYS A 119 46.12 -26.46 -23.36
CA LYS A 119 47.25 -25.53 -23.07
C LYS A 119 46.82 -24.43 -22.09
N ARG A 120 47.33 -24.53 -20.86
CA ARG A 120 47.66 -23.47 -19.89
C ARG A 120 46.66 -22.31 -19.74
N ALA A 121 45.63 -22.53 -18.91
CA ALA A 121 45.06 -21.50 -18.06
C ALA A 121 45.29 -21.96 -16.61
N THR A 122 46.05 -21.18 -15.84
CA THR A 122 46.32 -21.42 -14.42
C THR A 122 45.01 -21.32 -13.64
N SER A 123 44.61 -22.42 -13.02
CA SER A 123 43.49 -22.46 -12.08
C SER A 123 43.75 -21.49 -10.93
N ILE A 124 42.83 -20.56 -10.71
CA ILE A 124 42.80 -19.73 -9.50
C ILE A 124 42.42 -20.67 -8.36
N MET A 125 43.42 -21.16 -7.62
CA MET A 125 43.23 -21.95 -6.41
C MET A 125 43.00 -21.00 -5.24
N LEU A 126 41.80 -21.04 -4.67
CA LEU A 126 41.47 -20.38 -3.40
C LEU A 126 42.10 -21.17 -2.24
N ASN A 127 42.98 -20.51 -1.49
CA ASN A 127 43.43 -20.79 -0.11
C ASN A 127 43.14 -22.20 0.44
N GLN A 128 44.13 -23.10 0.31
CA GLN A 128 44.26 -24.28 1.17
C GLN A 128 45.53 -24.16 2.01
N THR A 129 45.37 -24.08 3.32
CA THR A 129 46.43 -24.48 4.26
C THR A 129 46.69 -25.98 4.08
N PRO A 130 47.95 -26.42 3.86
CA PRO A 130 48.24 -27.83 3.65
C PRO A 130 48.10 -28.60 4.97
N GLY A 131 47.01 -29.35 5.17
CA GLY A 131 46.92 -30.29 6.29
C GLY A 131 45.54 -30.72 6.79
N THR A 132 44.44 -30.11 6.38
CA THR A 132 43.09 -30.50 6.83
C THR A 132 42.22 -30.95 5.66
N PRO A 133 41.48 -32.08 5.77
CA PRO A 133 40.56 -32.52 4.73
C PRO A 133 39.46 -31.46 4.51
N PRO A 134 38.91 -31.32 3.29
CA PRO A 134 37.89 -30.33 3.01
C PRO A 134 36.63 -30.68 3.80
N THR A 135 36.33 -29.89 4.84
CA THR A 135 35.00 -29.90 5.44
C THR A 135 34.06 -29.24 4.43
N THR A 136 33.29 -30.03 3.69
CA THR A 136 32.23 -29.52 2.81
C THR A 136 31.21 -28.81 3.69
N LYS A 137 31.27 -27.47 3.73
CA LYS A 137 30.29 -26.65 4.44
C LYS A 137 28.90 -26.94 3.87
N SER A 138 27.91 -27.06 4.74
CA SER A 138 26.54 -27.23 4.32
C SER A 138 26.01 -25.94 3.66
N LEU A 139 25.04 -26.05 2.74
CA LEU A 139 24.39 -24.89 2.11
C LEU A 139 23.88 -23.83 3.12
N PRO A 140 23.23 -24.17 4.26
CA PRO A 140 22.82 -23.17 5.23
C PRO A 140 24.01 -22.44 5.88
N GLU A 141 25.12 -23.11 6.15
CA GLU A 141 26.34 -22.46 6.68
C GLU A 141 26.97 -21.51 5.65
N ILE A 142 26.99 -21.90 4.37
CA ILE A 142 27.46 -21.03 3.27
C ILE A 142 26.57 -19.79 3.16
N ASN A 143 25.26 -19.96 3.24
CA ASN A 143 24.31 -18.84 3.21
C ASN A 143 24.47 -17.93 4.42
N LYS A 144 24.72 -18.48 5.60
CA LYS A 144 25.03 -17.70 6.81
C LYS A 144 26.31 -16.88 6.65
N ASP A 145 27.38 -17.47 6.10
CA ASP A 145 28.63 -16.75 5.81
C ASP A 145 28.42 -15.61 4.80
N ARG A 146 27.61 -15.85 3.74
CA ARG A 146 27.23 -14.83 2.77
C ARG A 146 26.43 -13.70 3.44
N MET A 147 25.45 -14.03 4.28
CA MET A 147 24.66 -13.04 5.02
C MET A 147 25.54 -12.17 5.92
N HIS A 148 26.42 -12.79 6.73
CA HIS A 148 27.33 -12.06 7.61
C HIS A 148 28.27 -11.12 6.83
N LEU A 149 28.76 -11.54 5.66
CA LEU A 149 29.62 -10.69 4.83
C LEU A 149 28.86 -9.44 4.36
N ILE A 150 27.67 -9.60 3.76
CA ILE A 150 26.91 -8.49 3.20
C ILE A 150 26.41 -7.55 4.31
N LEU A 151 25.87 -8.11 5.39
CA LEU A 151 25.43 -7.32 6.55
C LEU A 151 26.62 -6.64 7.25
N GLY A 152 27.74 -7.34 7.43
CA GLY A 152 28.94 -6.81 8.07
C GLY A 152 29.51 -5.60 7.31
N VAL A 153 29.68 -5.72 5.99
CA VAL A 153 30.14 -4.62 5.13
C VAL A 153 29.15 -3.44 5.20
N SER A 154 27.85 -3.72 5.13
CA SER A 154 26.81 -2.69 5.15
C SER A 154 26.76 -1.95 6.50
N ILE A 155 26.74 -2.68 7.61
CA ILE A 155 26.69 -2.13 8.97
C ILE A 155 27.96 -1.33 9.24
N GLN A 156 29.15 -1.86 8.90
CA GLN A 156 30.42 -1.16 9.08
C GLN A 156 30.41 0.22 8.40
N PHE A 157 29.93 0.27 7.14
CA PHE A 157 29.86 1.51 6.38
C PHE A 157 28.80 2.48 6.94
N LEU A 158 27.57 2.00 7.15
CA LEU A 158 26.44 2.84 7.57
C LEU A 158 26.53 3.31 9.03
N CYS A 159 27.33 2.65 9.87
CA CYS A 159 27.55 3.07 11.26
C CYS A 159 28.14 4.48 11.39
N SER A 160 29.00 4.88 10.45
CA SER A 160 29.70 6.17 10.47
C SER A 160 30.15 6.56 9.06
N PRO A 161 29.22 6.86 8.14
CA PRO A 161 29.57 7.30 6.80
C PRO A 161 30.25 8.65 6.93
N ARG A 162 31.47 8.78 6.37
CA ARG A 162 32.18 10.06 6.40
C ARG A 162 31.40 11.07 5.55
N PRO A 163 31.27 12.34 5.96
CA PRO A 163 30.52 13.34 5.20
C PRO A 163 31.01 13.54 3.77
N GLU A 164 32.28 13.18 3.49
CA GLU A 164 32.90 13.28 2.17
C GLU A 164 32.58 12.09 1.25
N GLU A 165 31.93 11.04 1.74
CA GLU A 165 31.52 9.90 0.90
C GLU A 165 30.41 10.30 -0.08
N PRO A 166 30.43 9.79 -1.32
CA PRO A 166 29.38 10.09 -2.28
C PRO A 166 28.05 9.49 -1.84
N VAL A 167 26.95 10.24 -2.04
CA VAL A 167 25.58 9.81 -1.71
C VAL A 167 25.23 8.49 -2.41
N GLU A 168 25.80 8.26 -3.58
CA GLU A 168 25.66 7.02 -4.35
C GLU A 168 26.09 5.78 -3.56
N HIS A 169 27.18 5.84 -2.79
CA HIS A 169 27.61 4.71 -1.96
C HIS A 169 26.58 4.38 -0.87
N VAL A 170 26.01 5.41 -0.22
CA VAL A 170 24.95 5.25 0.78
C VAL A 170 23.69 4.69 0.16
N THR A 171 23.31 5.20 -1.01
CA THR A 171 22.14 4.73 -1.77
C THR A 171 22.30 3.27 -2.20
N SER A 172 23.42 2.90 -2.83
CA SER A 172 23.68 1.51 -3.24
C SER A 172 23.74 0.56 -2.06
N CYS A 173 24.31 0.97 -0.92
CA CYS A 173 24.36 0.15 0.29
C CYS A 173 22.95 -0.09 0.87
N LEU A 174 22.10 0.95 0.95
CA LEU A 174 20.72 0.81 1.41
C LEU A 174 19.87 0.00 0.44
N GLN A 175 20.07 0.18 -0.87
CA GLN A 175 19.42 -0.63 -1.90
C GLN A 175 19.86 -2.10 -1.79
N ALA A 176 21.14 -2.37 -1.54
CA ALA A 176 21.64 -3.72 -1.31
C ALA A 176 20.96 -4.37 -0.10
N LEU A 177 20.87 -3.66 1.03
CA LEU A 177 20.15 -4.15 2.21
C LEU A 177 18.66 -4.41 1.94
N HIS A 178 17.98 -3.46 1.29
CA HIS A 178 16.57 -3.61 0.93
C HIS A 178 16.34 -4.84 0.04
N THR A 179 17.15 -5.00 -1.02
CA THR A 179 17.06 -6.13 -1.94
C THR A 179 17.42 -7.45 -1.27
N LEU A 180 18.43 -7.48 -0.40
CA LEU A 180 18.81 -8.69 0.33
C LEU A 180 17.66 -9.16 1.22
N LEU A 181 17.09 -8.25 2.02
CA LEU A 181 16.01 -8.52 2.96
C LEU A 181 14.64 -8.76 2.29
N ASP A 182 14.54 -8.57 0.97
CA ASP A 182 13.36 -9.01 0.23
C ASP A 182 13.33 -10.53 0.05
N SER A 183 14.49 -11.20 0.15
CA SER A 183 14.60 -12.65 0.04
C SER A 183 14.09 -13.39 1.29
N PRO A 184 13.30 -14.47 1.16
CA PRO A 184 12.85 -15.27 2.30
C PRO A 184 14.00 -15.80 3.17
N CYS A 185 15.11 -16.23 2.58
CA CYS A 185 16.27 -16.75 3.32
C CYS A 185 16.89 -15.68 4.23
N ALA A 186 17.02 -14.45 3.71
CA ALA A 186 17.53 -13.32 4.49
C ALA A 186 16.56 -12.89 5.60
N ARG A 187 15.24 -12.93 5.34
CA ARG A 187 14.21 -12.63 6.35
C ARG A 187 14.23 -13.63 7.50
N ILE A 188 14.35 -14.92 7.21
CA ILE A 188 14.49 -15.95 8.25
C ILE A 188 15.74 -15.67 9.09
N HIS A 189 16.88 -15.41 8.43
CA HIS A 189 18.14 -15.17 9.13
C HIS A 189 18.11 -13.96 10.08
N ILE A 190 17.53 -12.82 9.65
CA ILE A 190 17.43 -11.64 10.52
C ILE A 190 16.35 -11.78 11.61
N ALA A 191 15.32 -12.58 11.38
CA ALA A 191 14.26 -12.79 12.35
C ALA A 191 14.65 -13.80 13.45
N GLU A 192 15.52 -14.78 13.13
CA GLU A 192 16.12 -15.70 14.11
C GLU A 192 16.95 -14.97 15.17
N ASP A 193 17.68 -13.92 14.76
CA ASP A 193 18.46 -13.06 15.66
C ASP A 193 17.85 -11.65 15.73
N GLN A 194 16.88 -11.48 16.63
CA GLN A 194 16.21 -10.21 16.86
C GLN A 194 17.18 -9.06 17.20
N LEU A 195 18.32 -9.34 17.87
CA LEU A 195 19.29 -8.31 18.23
C LEU A 195 19.97 -7.72 17.00
N LEU A 196 20.25 -8.54 15.98
CA LEU A 196 20.77 -8.07 14.70
C LEU A 196 19.81 -7.08 14.03
N GLY A 197 18.50 -7.36 14.08
CA GLY A 197 17.47 -6.42 13.61
C GLY A 197 17.48 -5.10 14.39
N VAL A 198 17.60 -5.15 15.72
CA VAL A 198 17.66 -3.96 16.59
C VAL A 198 18.91 -3.12 16.32
N GLU A 199 20.07 -3.76 16.16
CA GLU A 199 21.32 -3.10 15.83
C GLU A 199 21.24 -2.40 14.46
N LEU A 200 20.70 -3.10 13.45
CA LEU A 200 20.51 -2.52 12.12
C LEU A 200 19.57 -1.30 12.16
N LEU A 201 18.45 -1.37 12.89
CA LEU A 201 17.56 -0.22 13.09
C LEU A 201 18.28 0.94 13.79
N SER A 202 19.13 0.65 14.77
CA SER A 202 19.91 1.67 15.49
C SER A 202 20.97 2.33 14.59
N VAL A 203 21.58 1.57 13.68
CA VAL A 203 22.49 2.08 12.65
C VAL A 203 21.74 3.01 11.70
N LEU A 204 20.59 2.58 11.20
CA LEU A 204 19.74 3.37 10.31
C LEU A 204 19.23 4.65 10.98
N HIS A 205 18.85 4.60 12.26
CA HIS A 205 18.46 5.79 13.02
C HIS A 205 19.63 6.79 13.10
N ARG A 206 20.85 6.35 13.46
CA ARG A 206 22.04 7.23 13.49
C ARG A 206 22.38 7.81 12.12
N LEU A 207 22.18 7.04 11.05
CA LEU A 207 22.35 7.52 9.67
C LEU A 207 21.41 8.70 9.39
N LEU A 208 20.13 8.58 9.76
CA LEU A 208 19.13 9.64 9.58
C LEU A 208 19.42 10.92 10.38
N LEU A 209 20.16 10.83 11.49
CA LEU A 209 20.57 12.01 12.27
C LEU A 209 21.60 12.88 11.52
N THR A 210 22.41 12.26 10.66
CA THR A 210 23.53 12.93 9.98
C THR A 210 23.32 13.10 8.48
N TRP A 211 22.44 12.31 7.86
CA TRP A 211 22.13 12.33 6.42
C TRP A 211 20.65 12.64 6.16
N ASP A 212 20.39 13.78 5.52
CA ASP A 212 19.04 14.31 5.27
C ASP A 212 18.45 14.21 3.84
N PRO A 213 19.11 13.66 2.79
CA PRO A 213 18.44 13.56 1.49
C PRO A 213 17.13 12.76 1.57
N PRO A 214 15.99 13.26 1.05
CA PRO A 214 14.71 12.53 1.09
C PRO A 214 14.77 11.14 0.43
N SER A 215 15.60 11.00 -0.60
CA SER A 215 15.87 9.70 -1.27
C SER A 215 16.49 8.67 -0.32
N VAL A 216 17.44 9.09 0.52
CA VAL A 216 18.06 8.25 1.54
C VAL A 216 17.05 7.90 2.62
N GLN A 217 16.24 8.87 3.07
CA GLN A 217 15.19 8.62 4.07
C GLN A 217 14.18 7.58 3.58
N LEU A 218 13.73 7.67 2.33
CA LEU A 218 12.82 6.68 1.74
C LEU A 218 13.45 5.28 1.66
N LEU A 219 14.73 5.18 1.28
CA LEU A 219 15.44 3.90 1.25
C LEU A 219 15.58 3.31 2.66
N VAL A 220 15.92 4.13 3.65
CA VAL A 220 15.95 3.71 5.06
C VAL A 220 14.58 3.20 5.49
N THR A 221 13.49 3.92 5.21
CA THR A 221 12.13 3.48 5.50
C THR A 221 11.80 2.15 4.82
N GLY A 222 12.25 1.94 3.58
CA GLY A 222 12.13 0.67 2.87
C GLY A 222 12.84 -0.48 3.59
N VAL A 223 14.09 -0.27 4.03
CA VAL A 223 14.84 -1.28 4.81
C VAL A 223 14.12 -1.60 6.13
N VAL A 224 13.63 -0.58 6.84
CA VAL A 224 12.83 -0.75 8.07
C VAL A 224 11.59 -1.60 7.81
N GLN A 225 10.88 -1.37 6.70
CA GLN A 225 9.71 -2.15 6.31
C GLN A 225 10.06 -3.63 6.10
N GLN A 226 11.20 -3.93 5.47
CA GLN A 226 11.64 -5.32 5.27
C GLN A 226 12.00 -6.01 6.59
N ILE A 227 12.63 -5.29 7.53
CA ILE A 227 12.93 -5.82 8.87
C ILE A 227 11.64 -6.12 9.65
N VAL A 228 10.68 -5.20 9.64
CA VAL A 228 9.36 -5.40 10.28
C VAL A 228 8.64 -6.58 9.65
N ARG A 229 8.65 -6.69 8.32
CA ARG A 229 8.03 -7.80 7.60
C ARG A 229 8.67 -9.15 7.93
N ALA A 230 10.00 -9.21 8.02
CA ALA A 230 10.72 -10.41 8.44
C ALA A 230 10.28 -10.88 9.84
N ALA A 231 10.16 -9.95 10.79
CA ALA A 231 9.68 -10.26 12.13
C ALA A 231 8.21 -10.69 12.15
N GLN A 232 7.36 -10.12 11.28
CA GLN A 232 5.95 -10.53 11.13
C GLN A 232 5.83 -11.94 10.58
N ASP A 233 6.57 -12.25 9.52
CA ASP A 233 6.58 -13.56 8.88
C ASP A 233 7.01 -14.64 9.90
N TYR A 234 8.10 -14.39 10.64
CA TYR A 234 8.61 -15.29 11.69
C TYR A 234 7.61 -15.49 12.82
N LEU A 235 6.99 -14.41 13.33
CA LEU A 235 6.02 -14.51 14.41
C LEU A 235 4.74 -15.23 13.96
N GLN A 236 4.32 -15.03 12.70
CA GLN A 236 3.17 -15.70 12.12
C GLN A 236 3.44 -17.20 11.94
N GLU A 237 4.64 -17.58 11.50
CA GLU A 237 5.06 -18.99 11.41
C GLU A 237 5.05 -19.65 12.80
N LYS A 238 5.61 -18.97 13.82
CA LYS A 238 5.57 -19.45 15.20
C LYS A 238 4.14 -19.61 15.72
N ARG A 239 3.23 -18.69 15.37
CA ARG A 239 1.79 -18.80 15.72
C ARG A 239 1.12 -19.98 15.01
N ASN A 240 1.47 -20.25 13.76
CA ASN A 240 0.91 -21.36 13.00
C ASN A 240 1.38 -22.71 13.57
N ALA A 241 2.67 -22.86 13.89
CA ALA A 241 3.21 -24.07 14.51
C ALA A 241 2.53 -24.42 15.84
N LEU A 242 2.27 -23.40 16.69
CA LEU A 242 1.58 -23.59 17.96
C LEU A 242 0.14 -24.12 17.80
N ASN A 243 -0.54 -23.79 16.69
CA ASN A 243 -1.89 -24.29 16.43
C ASN A 243 -1.90 -25.74 15.89
N GLU A 244 -0.77 -26.25 15.40
CA GLU A 244 -0.63 -27.61 14.83
C GLU A 244 -0.12 -28.62 15.87
N ASP A 245 0.73 -28.20 16.81
CA ASP A 245 1.41 -29.07 17.80
C ASP A 245 0.71 -29.15 19.17
N ASP A 246 -0.60 -28.85 19.23
CA ASP A 246 -1.40 -28.66 20.44
C ASP A 246 -1.74 -30.00 21.17
N ILE A 247 -0.71 -30.73 21.64
CA ILE A 247 -0.88 -31.79 22.65
C ILE A 247 0.02 -31.61 23.89
N GLU A 248 1.26 -31.07 23.87
CA GLU A 248 2.12 -31.16 25.08
C GLU A 248 3.04 -29.98 25.50
N GLU A 249 3.19 -28.87 24.76
CA GLU A 249 4.13 -27.79 25.18
C GLU A 249 3.48 -26.48 25.72
N LYS A 250 3.92 -26.11 26.92
CA LYS A 250 3.47 -25.02 27.81
C LYS A 250 3.82 -23.59 27.34
N GLU A 251 3.92 -23.27 26.05
CA GLU A 251 4.05 -21.85 25.66
C GLU A 251 2.68 -21.15 25.76
N ASN A 252 2.55 -20.19 26.68
CA ASN A 252 1.31 -19.40 26.85
C ASN A 252 1.06 -18.57 25.57
N PRO A 253 0.00 -18.85 24.78
CA PRO A 253 -0.26 -18.13 23.51
C PRO A 253 -0.43 -16.61 23.71
N LEU A 254 -0.78 -16.20 24.93
CA LEU A 254 -0.96 -14.80 25.33
C LEU A 254 0.36 -14.03 25.52
N ALA A 255 1.50 -14.72 25.66
CA ALA A 255 2.81 -14.10 25.82
C ALA A 255 3.60 -14.02 24.50
N LEU A 256 3.06 -14.57 23.40
CA LEU A 256 3.72 -14.61 22.11
C LEU A 256 3.82 -13.20 21.48
N GLY A 257 5.03 -12.79 21.13
CA GLY A 257 5.35 -11.46 20.60
C GLY A 257 6.04 -10.56 21.62
N GLU A 258 6.45 -9.36 21.19
CA GLU A 258 7.13 -8.42 22.07
C GLU A 258 6.23 -7.86 23.18
N GLY A 259 6.80 -7.62 24.35
CA GLY A 259 6.10 -7.16 25.55
C GLY A 259 5.68 -8.29 26.50
N GLY A 260 5.60 -9.54 26.04
CA GLY A 260 5.24 -10.69 26.88
C GLY A 260 3.98 -10.45 27.70
N GLU A 261 3.95 -10.92 28.95
CA GLU A 261 2.79 -10.74 29.83
C GLU A 261 2.68 -9.32 30.41
N SER A 262 3.83 -8.66 30.65
CA SER A 262 3.91 -7.35 31.32
C SER A 262 3.69 -6.15 30.41
N GLY A 263 3.79 -6.34 29.09
CA GLY A 263 3.79 -5.26 28.10
C GLY A 263 5.10 -4.47 28.00
N GLY A 264 6.15 -4.88 28.72
CA GLY A 264 7.41 -4.13 28.78
C GLY A 264 8.25 -4.25 27.50
N LEU A 265 8.48 -3.11 26.84
CA LEU A 265 9.43 -3.00 25.71
C LEU A 265 10.73 -2.35 26.19
N VAL A 266 11.85 -3.08 26.08
CA VAL A 266 13.15 -2.63 26.60
C VAL A 266 13.98 -1.97 25.50
N PRO A 267 14.40 -0.69 25.65
CA PRO A 267 15.28 -0.03 24.70
C PRO A 267 16.58 -0.81 24.47
N GLY A 268 17.04 -0.87 23.21
CA GLY A 268 18.23 -1.64 22.82
C GLY A 268 18.04 -3.16 22.75
N LYS A 269 16.84 -3.68 23.06
CA LYS A 269 16.48 -5.10 22.88
C LYS A 269 15.20 -5.32 22.08
N SER A 270 14.26 -4.38 22.18
CA SER A 270 12.97 -4.41 21.50
C SER A 270 13.10 -3.89 20.06
N LEU A 271 12.73 -4.72 19.09
CA LEU A 271 12.68 -4.34 17.67
C LEU A 271 11.56 -3.31 17.46
N VAL A 272 10.41 -3.53 18.10
CA VAL A 272 9.26 -2.61 18.05
C VAL A 272 9.64 -1.22 18.57
N PHE A 273 10.35 -1.14 19.70
CA PHE A 273 10.80 0.13 20.26
C PHE A 273 11.78 0.84 19.32
N ALA A 274 12.79 0.13 18.80
CA ALA A 274 13.78 0.70 17.88
C ALA A 274 13.13 1.19 16.57
N ALA A 275 12.16 0.43 16.04
CA ALA A 275 11.39 0.84 14.87
C ALA A 275 10.53 2.08 15.16
N MET A 276 9.82 2.12 16.29
CA MET A 276 9.04 3.29 16.70
C MET A 276 9.90 4.53 16.87
N GLU A 277 11.07 4.43 17.48
CA GLU A 277 11.99 5.55 17.69
C GLU A 277 12.42 6.16 16.34
N LEU A 278 12.83 5.31 15.39
CA LEU A 278 13.22 5.72 14.05
C LEU A 278 12.05 6.35 13.27
N LEU A 279 10.88 5.71 13.27
CA LEU A 279 9.69 6.19 12.56
C LEU A 279 9.17 7.50 13.17
N MET A 280 9.21 7.65 14.49
CA MET A 280 8.89 8.89 15.18
C MET A 280 9.86 10.01 14.78
N PHE A 281 11.16 9.72 14.69
CA PHE A 281 12.15 10.69 14.23
C PHE A 281 11.81 11.23 12.84
N ILE A 282 11.49 10.33 11.89
CA ILE A 282 11.07 10.72 10.53
C ILE A 282 9.79 11.58 10.58
N LEU A 283 8.77 11.16 11.32
CA LEU A 283 7.51 11.90 11.41
C LEU A 283 7.68 13.29 12.01
N VAL A 284 8.39 13.43 13.12
CA VAL A 284 8.59 14.72 13.79
C VAL A 284 9.44 15.66 12.94
N ARG A 285 10.38 15.11 12.15
CA ARG A 285 11.18 15.91 11.22
C ARG A 285 10.33 16.52 10.10
N HIS A 286 9.41 15.77 9.51
CA HIS A 286 8.56 16.24 8.41
C HIS A 286 7.26 16.92 8.89
N MET A 287 6.83 16.64 10.12
CA MET A 287 5.64 17.22 10.77
C MET A 287 5.96 17.62 12.22
N PRO A 288 6.64 18.76 12.44
CA PRO A 288 7.08 19.19 13.78
C PRO A 288 5.93 19.47 14.75
N HIS A 289 4.72 19.75 14.24
CA HIS A 289 3.50 19.97 15.03
C HIS A 289 3.02 18.73 15.81
N LEU A 290 3.53 17.55 15.45
CA LEU A 290 3.31 16.32 16.23
C LEU A 290 3.94 16.39 17.62
N SER A 291 4.99 17.21 17.80
CA SER A 291 5.65 17.42 19.09
C SER A 291 5.19 18.74 19.73
N SER A 292 4.53 18.65 20.89
CA SER A 292 4.12 19.84 21.66
C SER A 292 5.30 20.70 22.15
N LYS A 293 6.52 20.14 22.18
CA LYS A 293 7.74 20.82 22.68
C LYS A 293 8.54 21.54 21.60
N VAL A 294 8.30 21.28 20.31
CA VAL A 294 9.11 21.83 19.19
C VAL A 294 8.52 23.13 18.65
N SER A 295 7.29 23.48 19.04
CA SER A 295 6.60 24.70 18.59
C SER A 295 7.21 26.01 19.10
N ASP A 296 8.13 25.97 20.07
CA ASP A 296 8.73 27.16 20.71
C ASP A 296 10.16 27.50 20.22
N SER A 297 10.73 26.76 19.26
CA SER A 297 12.08 27.06 18.77
C SER A 297 12.07 28.10 17.63
N PRO A 298 12.77 29.25 17.78
CA PRO A 298 12.78 30.34 16.81
C PRO A 298 13.54 30.02 15.50
N SER A 299 14.15 28.83 15.39
CA SER A 299 14.90 28.37 14.21
C SER A 299 14.04 27.71 13.12
N HIS A 300 12.76 27.43 13.39
CA HIS A 300 11.86 26.82 12.40
C HIS A 300 10.97 27.91 11.78
N VAL A 301 11.28 28.27 10.53
CA VAL A 301 10.39 29.05 9.67
C VAL A 301 9.01 28.40 9.72
N ALA A 302 7.97 29.18 10.05
CA ALA A 302 6.58 28.74 10.05
C ALA A 302 6.31 27.90 8.79
N ALA A 303 6.25 26.58 8.96
CA ALA A 303 6.32 25.67 7.84
C ALA A 303 4.98 25.67 7.09
N LYS A 304 5.10 25.62 5.76
CA LYS A 304 3.99 25.66 4.79
C LYS A 304 2.91 24.64 5.16
N SER A 305 1.65 25.00 4.98
CA SER A 305 0.49 24.11 5.17
C SER A 305 0.46 22.88 4.26
N HIS A 306 1.41 22.74 3.33
CA HIS A 306 1.50 21.67 2.36
C HIS A 306 2.87 21.00 2.41
N LEU A 307 2.87 19.69 2.64
CA LEU A 307 4.04 18.82 2.52
C LEU A 307 4.52 18.80 1.06
N SER A 308 5.83 18.66 0.85
CA SER A 308 6.36 18.31 -0.47
C SER A 308 5.89 16.90 -0.88
N GLU A 309 5.91 16.58 -2.17
CA GLU A 309 5.51 15.26 -2.65
C GLU A 309 6.39 14.13 -2.06
N GLU A 310 7.69 14.37 -1.92
CA GLU A 310 8.63 13.44 -1.30
C GLU A 310 8.36 13.27 0.20
N SER A 311 8.13 14.38 0.92
CA SER A 311 7.73 14.34 2.33
C SER A 311 6.40 13.63 2.53
N ALA A 312 5.43 13.82 1.63
CA ALA A 312 4.13 13.15 1.68
C ALA A 312 4.28 11.63 1.46
N ARG A 313 5.13 11.20 0.52
CA ARG A 313 5.44 9.77 0.34
C ARG A 313 6.12 9.17 1.56
N LEU A 314 7.06 9.90 2.17
CA LEU A 314 7.78 9.44 3.36
C LEU A 314 6.87 9.34 4.59
N VAL A 315 6.03 10.35 4.85
CA VAL A 315 5.02 10.30 5.92
C VAL A 315 4.06 9.14 5.70
N ALA A 316 3.60 8.92 4.47
CA ALA A 316 2.74 7.79 4.13
C ALA A 316 3.41 6.43 4.43
N ALA A 317 4.64 6.23 3.96
CA ALA A 317 5.40 5.00 4.23
C ALA A 317 5.62 4.77 5.73
N THR A 318 5.94 5.84 6.46
CA THR A 318 6.17 5.80 7.91
C THR A 318 4.89 5.41 8.67
N VAL A 319 3.75 5.99 8.30
CA VAL A 319 2.43 5.66 8.88
C VAL A 319 2.04 4.22 8.60
N THR A 320 2.29 3.70 7.40
CA THR A 320 2.04 2.30 7.06
C THR A 320 2.79 1.36 7.99
N ILE A 321 4.11 1.56 8.15
CA ILE A 321 4.93 0.71 9.02
C ILE A 321 4.48 0.84 10.48
N LEU A 322 4.17 2.04 10.97
CA LEU A 322 3.65 2.24 12.33
C LEU A 322 2.37 1.43 12.59
N SER A 323 1.50 1.29 11.59
CA SER A 323 0.27 0.50 11.72
C SER A 323 0.49 -1.01 11.72
N ASP A 324 1.65 -1.47 11.26
CA ASP A 324 2.05 -2.87 11.21
C ASP A 324 2.72 -3.33 12.52
N LEU A 325 3.37 -2.44 13.27
CA LEU A 325 4.08 -2.77 14.52
C LEU A 325 3.22 -3.47 15.60
N PRO A 326 1.92 -3.15 15.79
CA PRO A 326 1.08 -3.87 16.76
C PRO A 326 1.00 -5.38 16.52
N SER A 327 1.18 -5.85 15.28
CA SER A 327 1.14 -7.29 14.98
C SER A 327 2.36 -8.06 15.49
N LEU A 328 3.45 -7.36 15.81
CA LEU A 328 4.68 -7.93 16.40
C LEU A 328 4.60 -8.10 17.92
N CYS A 329 3.57 -7.53 18.55
CA CYS A 329 3.45 -7.47 19.99
C CYS A 329 2.56 -8.60 20.54
N SER A 330 2.79 -8.96 21.80
CA SER A 330 1.79 -9.64 22.61
C SER A 330 0.57 -8.71 22.84
N PRO A 331 -0.59 -9.22 23.30
CA PRO A 331 -1.73 -8.38 23.66
C PRO A 331 -1.37 -7.26 24.66
N SER A 332 -0.56 -7.54 25.68
CA SER A 332 -0.09 -6.53 26.64
C SER A 332 0.90 -5.53 26.01
N GLY A 333 1.82 -6.00 25.16
CA GLY A 333 2.75 -5.13 24.43
C GLY A 333 2.02 -4.18 23.47
N CYS A 334 0.99 -4.69 22.80
CA CYS A 334 0.14 -3.91 21.90
C CYS A 334 -0.51 -2.73 22.65
N MET A 335 -1.11 -2.96 23.82
CA MET A 335 -1.71 -1.87 24.62
C MET A 335 -0.70 -0.82 25.09
N THR A 336 0.59 -1.14 25.14
CA THR A 336 1.66 -0.21 25.52
C THR A 336 1.98 0.79 24.40
N ILE A 337 2.00 0.35 23.15
CA ILE A 337 2.39 1.19 22.00
C ILE A 337 1.20 1.84 21.27
N LEU A 338 0.04 1.19 21.33
CA LEU A 338 -1.13 1.55 20.56
C LEU A 338 -1.64 2.98 20.81
N PRO A 339 -1.66 3.52 22.05
CA PRO A 339 -2.05 4.91 22.28
C PRO A 339 -1.21 5.90 21.48
N THR A 340 0.11 5.67 21.43
CA THR A 340 1.07 6.50 20.68
C THR A 340 0.84 6.38 19.18
N ILE A 341 0.68 5.17 18.66
CA ILE A 341 0.44 4.93 17.23
C ILE A 341 -0.88 5.56 16.78
N LEU A 342 -1.98 5.33 17.51
CA LEU A 342 -3.27 5.93 17.21
C LEU A 342 -3.22 7.46 17.26
N PHE A 343 -2.51 8.03 18.24
CA PHE A 343 -2.30 9.47 18.31
C PHE A 343 -1.57 10.01 17.07
N LEU A 344 -0.46 9.38 16.67
CA LEU A 344 0.32 9.79 15.50
C LEU A 344 -0.50 9.70 14.21
N ILE A 345 -1.17 8.56 13.98
CA ILE A 345 -2.00 8.35 12.77
C ILE A 345 -3.15 9.36 12.72
N THR A 346 -3.82 9.60 13.83
CA THR A 346 -4.95 10.54 13.91
C THR A 346 -4.49 11.98 13.72
N ARG A 347 -3.29 12.34 14.21
CA ARG A 347 -2.68 13.65 13.97
C ARG A 347 -2.25 13.83 12.52
N VAL A 348 -1.64 12.82 11.90
CA VAL A 348 -1.31 12.84 10.46
C VAL A 348 -2.57 13.06 9.64
N LEU A 349 -3.65 12.33 9.94
CA LEU A 349 -4.94 12.51 9.28
C LEU A 349 -5.43 13.96 9.43
N LYS A 350 -5.38 14.52 10.64
CA LYS A 350 -5.81 15.90 10.90
C LYS A 350 -5.03 16.95 10.10
N GLU A 351 -3.71 16.80 10.03
CA GLU A 351 -2.82 17.80 9.43
C GLU A 351 -2.75 17.69 7.91
N THR A 352 -2.94 16.49 7.36
CA THR A 352 -2.79 16.24 5.91
C THR A 352 -4.10 16.12 5.15
N ALA A 353 -5.24 15.90 5.82
CA ALA A 353 -6.56 15.88 5.18
C ALA A 353 -7.09 17.29 4.89
N VAL A 354 -6.34 18.07 4.12
CA VAL A 354 -6.74 19.40 3.65
C VAL A 354 -7.52 19.26 2.34
N LYS A 355 -8.62 20.02 2.20
CA LYS A 355 -9.42 20.01 0.96
C LYS A 355 -8.58 20.45 -0.26
N SER A 356 -8.38 19.54 -1.21
CA SER A 356 -7.71 19.80 -2.49
C SER A 356 -8.73 20.08 -3.60
N ALA A 357 -8.36 20.92 -4.58
CA ALA A 357 -9.22 21.24 -5.73
C ALA A 357 -9.50 20.02 -6.63
N ASP A 358 -8.58 19.07 -6.69
CA ASP A 358 -8.67 17.90 -7.57
C ASP A 358 -9.38 16.71 -6.93
N ASN A 359 -9.91 16.85 -5.70
CA ASN A 359 -10.54 15.78 -4.91
C ASN A 359 -9.68 14.51 -4.74
N GLN A 360 -8.37 14.59 -5.01
CA GLN A 360 -7.43 13.49 -4.79
C GLN A 360 -7.07 13.40 -3.31
N VAL A 361 -7.09 12.18 -2.78
CA VAL A 361 -6.70 11.89 -1.40
C VAL A 361 -5.16 11.85 -1.33
N PRO A 362 -4.51 12.71 -0.52
CA PRO A 362 -3.07 12.68 -0.37
C PRO A 362 -2.56 11.32 0.14
N PRO A 363 -1.34 10.88 -0.26
CA PRO A 363 -0.79 9.61 0.21
C PRO A 363 -0.77 9.44 1.74
N PRO A 364 -0.40 10.46 2.56
CA PRO A 364 -0.48 10.38 4.02
C PRO A 364 -1.88 10.08 4.56
N VAL A 365 -2.91 10.65 3.94
CA VAL A 365 -4.31 10.45 4.33
C VAL A 365 -4.74 9.02 4.03
N SER A 366 -4.39 8.52 2.84
CA SER A 366 -4.65 7.13 2.46
C SER A 366 -3.97 6.15 3.43
N ALA A 367 -2.68 6.39 3.73
CA ALA A 367 -1.93 5.58 4.69
C ALA A 367 -2.53 5.64 6.10
N ALA A 368 -2.97 6.81 6.56
CA ALA A 368 -3.60 6.95 7.87
C ALA A 368 -4.95 6.22 7.95
N LEU A 369 -5.79 6.30 6.91
CA LEU A 369 -7.05 5.56 6.85
C LEU A 369 -6.83 4.05 6.79
N GLN A 370 -5.85 3.57 6.01
CA GLN A 370 -5.48 2.15 6.01
C GLN A 370 -4.92 1.72 7.36
N GLY A 371 -4.06 2.53 7.99
CA GLY A 371 -3.51 2.23 9.30
C GLY A 371 -4.58 2.13 10.39
N ILE A 372 -5.57 3.04 10.39
CA ILE A 372 -6.75 2.93 11.27
C ILE A 372 -7.48 1.61 10.99
N LYS A 373 -7.71 1.26 9.73
CA LYS A 373 -8.38 0.00 9.36
C LYS A 373 -7.61 -1.21 9.88
N THR A 374 -6.31 -1.31 9.57
CA THR A 374 -5.41 -2.40 9.99
C THR A 374 -5.47 -2.61 11.49
N ILE A 375 -5.32 -1.52 12.26
CA ILE A 375 -5.40 -1.56 13.72
C ILE A 375 -6.76 -2.05 14.16
N VAL A 376 -7.86 -1.40 13.74
CA VAL A 376 -9.20 -1.73 14.23
C VAL A 376 -9.58 -3.19 13.94
N THR A 377 -9.06 -3.76 12.84
CA THR A 377 -9.29 -5.16 12.46
C THR A 377 -8.27 -6.16 13.02
N LEU A 378 -7.32 -5.72 13.85
CA LEU A 378 -6.23 -6.56 14.33
C LEU A 378 -6.77 -7.76 15.15
N PRO A 379 -6.43 -9.01 14.79
CA PRO A 379 -6.85 -10.20 15.52
C PRO A 379 -5.97 -10.38 16.77
N THR A 380 -6.24 -9.61 17.82
CA THR A 380 -5.58 -9.81 19.12
C THR A 380 -6.39 -10.78 19.97
N VAL A 381 -5.74 -11.76 20.60
CA VAL A 381 -6.38 -12.53 21.69
C VAL A 381 -6.58 -11.58 22.86
N LYS A 382 -7.82 -11.32 23.24
CA LYS A 382 -8.16 -10.29 24.21
C LYS A 382 -8.52 -10.92 25.55
N THR A 383 -7.77 -10.58 26.59
CA THR A 383 -8.23 -10.73 27.97
C THR A 383 -9.29 -9.66 28.27
N ASP A 384 -10.13 -9.87 29.29
CA ASP A 384 -11.14 -8.88 29.68
C ASP A 384 -10.55 -7.49 29.97
N GLU A 385 -9.35 -7.44 30.53
CA GLU A 385 -8.64 -6.20 30.83
C GLU A 385 -8.14 -5.49 29.57
N THR A 386 -7.48 -6.21 28.67
CA THR A 386 -6.99 -5.66 27.39
C THR A 386 -8.15 -5.26 26.48
N GLN A 387 -9.29 -5.96 26.52
CA GLN A 387 -10.48 -5.57 25.76
C GLN A 387 -11.09 -4.26 26.26
N LYS A 388 -11.09 -4.00 27.58
CA LYS A 388 -11.54 -2.71 28.13
C LYS A 388 -10.63 -1.56 27.69
N GLN A 389 -9.31 -1.74 27.78
CA GLN A 389 -8.33 -0.75 27.33
C GLN A 389 -8.47 -0.47 25.84
N TRP A 390 -8.54 -1.52 25.02
CA TRP A 390 -8.80 -1.45 23.58
C TRP A 390 -10.06 -0.63 23.27
N THR A 391 -11.17 -0.99 23.91
CA THR A 391 -12.46 -0.30 23.73
C THR A 391 -12.33 1.20 24.08
N GLY A 392 -11.62 1.53 25.16
CA GLY A 392 -11.34 2.91 25.55
C GLY A 392 -10.53 3.68 24.49
N LEU A 393 -9.48 3.06 23.95
CA LEU A 393 -8.61 3.67 22.93
C LEU A 393 -9.36 3.91 21.61
N ILE A 394 -10.14 2.94 21.15
CA ILE A 394 -10.96 3.05 19.94
C ILE A 394 -11.99 4.19 20.08
N ARG A 395 -12.71 4.23 21.22
CA ARG A 395 -13.68 5.29 21.52
C ARG A 395 -13.02 6.67 21.59
N SER A 396 -11.87 6.78 22.25
CA SER A 396 -11.11 8.04 22.38
C SER A 396 -10.59 8.54 21.03
N THR A 397 -10.13 7.62 20.18
CA THR A 397 -9.64 7.93 18.83
C THR A 397 -10.78 8.46 17.96
N LEU A 398 -11.93 7.78 17.96
CA LEU A 398 -13.12 8.26 17.25
C LEU A 398 -13.59 9.62 17.78
N ALA A 399 -13.57 9.84 19.10
CA ALA A 399 -13.89 11.13 19.71
C ALA A 399 -12.97 12.24 19.19
N SER A 400 -11.66 11.97 19.11
CA SER A 400 -10.66 12.92 18.60
C SER A 400 -10.91 13.30 17.13
N ILE A 401 -11.28 12.33 16.28
CA ILE A 401 -11.63 12.58 14.87
C ILE A 401 -12.91 13.44 14.77
N LEU A 402 -13.91 13.17 15.62
CA LEU A 402 -15.13 13.97 15.67
C LEU A 402 -14.88 15.40 16.17
N GLU A 403 -13.93 15.59 17.08
CA GLU A 403 -13.49 16.90 17.56
C GLU A 403 -12.76 17.66 16.45
N TYR A 404 -11.80 17.03 15.75
CA TYR A 404 -11.04 17.66 14.67
C TYR A 404 -11.88 18.10 13.48
N SER A 405 -13.05 17.49 13.31
CA SER A 405 -14.00 17.84 12.25
C SER A 405 -14.95 18.98 12.62
N GLN A 406 -14.82 19.58 13.80
CA GLN A 406 -15.53 20.80 14.13
C GLN A 406 -14.89 22.00 13.41
N PRO A 407 -15.68 22.84 12.72
CA PRO A 407 -15.14 24.00 12.02
C PRO A 407 -14.61 25.03 13.03
N GLU A 408 -13.30 25.26 13.03
CA GLU A 408 -12.65 26.34 13.77
C GLU A 408 -12.22 27.46 12.79
N ALA A 409 -12.52 28.72 13.14
CA ALA A 409 -12.33 29.86 12.24
C ALA A 409 -10.85 30.13 11.84
N SER A 410 -9.87 29.55 12.53
CA SER A 410 -8.43 29.79 12.34
C SER A 410 -7.66 28.63 11.70
N LYS A 411 -8.33 27.56 11.27
CA LYS A 411 -7.69 26.33 10.75
C LYS A 411 -8.10 26.03 9.30
N PRO A 412 -7.25 25.34 8.51
CA PRO A 412 -7.62 24.93 7.16
C PRO A 412 -8.85 24.02 7.19
N ILE A 413 -9.71 24.14 6.18
CA ILE A 413 -10.92 23.33 6.06
C ILE A 413 -10.48 21.88 5.75
N LEU A 414 -10.80 20.97 6.67
CA LEU A 414 -10.52 19.55 6.47
C LEU A 414 -11.39 18.97 5.35
N ASP A 415 -10.85 17.99 4.63
CA ASP A 415 -11.60 17.22 3.65
C ASP A 415 -12.68 16.36 4.36
N GLU A 416 -13.93 16.73 4.14
CA GLU A 416 -15.09 16.04 4.71
C GLU A 416 -15.14 14.57 4.31
N VAL A 417 -14.72 14.22 3.09
CA VAL A 417 -14.76 12.83 2.60
C VAL A 417 -13.79 11.93 3.39
N SER A 418 -12.57 12.41 3.63
CA SER A 418 -11.57 11.69 4.44
C SER A 418 -12.05 11.46 5.87
N ILE A 419 -12.69 12.45 6.49
CA ILE A 419 -13.24 12.33 7.85
C ILE A 419 -14.41 11.34 7.89
N LEU A 420 -15.35 11.42 6.94
CA LEU A 420 -16.46 10.48 6.85
C LEU A 420 -15.97 9.05 6.63
N THR A 421 -14.91 8.87 5.82
CA THR A 421 -14.29 7.57 5.58
C THR A 421 -13.71 7.01 6.88
N ALA A 422 -12.98 7.81 7.66
CA ALA A 422 -12.48 7.40 8.96
C ALA A 422 -13.61 6.98 9.91
N ILE A 423 -14.67 7.78 10.01
CA ILE A 423 -15.86 7.46 10.82
C ILE A 423 -16.49 6.14 10.37
N ALA A 424 -16.68 5.95 9.06
CA ALA A 424 -17.26 4.72 8.50
C ALA A 424 -16.41 3.48 8.82
N LEU A 425 -15.08 3.59 8.78
CA LEU A 425 -14.17 2.49 9.16
C LEU A 425 -14.35 2.08 10.62
N PHE A 426 -14.48 3.04 11.54
CA PHE A 426 -14.77 2.74 12.94
C PHE A 426 -16.12 2.07 13.12
N LEU A 427 -17.17 2.60 12.46
CA LEU A 427 -18.52 2.03 12.52
C LEU A 427 -18.57 0.62 11.94
N TRP A 428 -17.79 0.33 10.91
CA TRP A 428 -17.73 -0.98 10.26
C TRP A 428 -16.92 -1.99 11.07
N SER A 429 -15.70 -1.63 11.47
CA SER A 429 -14.75 -2.60 12.04
C SER A 429 -14.82 -2.72 13.57
N ALA A 430 -15.33 -1.70 14.28
CA ALA A 430 -15.42 -1.68 15.75
C ALA A 430 -16.83 -1.31 16.24
N SER A 431 -17.86 -1.83 15.58
CA SER A 431 -19.25 -1.57 15.92
C SER A 431 -19.58 -1.92 17.38
N ASN A 432 -19.10 -3.07 17.87
CA ASN A 432 -19.37 -3.54 19.24
C ASN A 432 -18.77 -2.61 20.31
N GLU A 433 -17.62 -2.02 20.01
CA GLU A 433 -16.94 -1.07 20.88
C GLU A 433 -17.68 0.27 20.90
N ILE A 434 -18.35 0.68 19.82
CA ILE A 434 -19.00 1.99 19.71
C ILE A 434 -20.47 1.95 20.19
N ILE A 435 -21.15 0.82 20.01
CA ILE A 435 -22.54 0.63 20.45
C ILE A 435 -22.65 0.93 21.96
N GLY A 436 -23.66 1.73 22.32
CA GLY A 436 -23.95 2.13 23.69
C GLY A 436 -23.42 3.50 24.12
N VAL A 437 -22.57 4.15 23.31
CA VAL A 437 -22.06 5.51 23.60
C VAL A 437 -22.81 6.55 22.74
N GLN A 438 -23.86 7.14 23.32
CA GLN A 438 -24.76 8.07 22.60
C GLN A 438 -24.06 9.32 22.06
N SER A 439 -23.08 9.88 22.77
CA SER A 439 -22.35 11.08 22.33
C SER A 439 -21.58 10.84 21.03
N LEU A 440 -20.88 9.70 20.93
CA LEU A 440 -20.15 9.30 19.72
C LEU A 440 -21.10 9.02 18.57
N GLN A 441 -22.17 8.26 18.84
CA GLN A 441 -23.18 7.94 17.84
C GLN A 441 -23.81 9.22 17.26
N ASN A 442 -24.22 10.15 18.13
CA ASN A 442 -24.78 11.43 17.70
C ASN A 442 -23.76 12.27 16.92
N GLY A 443 -22.49 12.28 17.34
CA GLY A 443 -21.40 12.95 16.63
C GLY A 443 -21.24 12.42 15.20
N CYS A 444 -21.14 11.09 15.04
CA CYS A 444 -21.05 10.45 13.72
C CYS A 444 -22.28 10.76 12.84
N MET A 445 -23.49 10.62 13.40
CA MET A 445 -24.74 10.90 12.67
C MET A 445 -24.80 12.37 12.23
N ASN A 446 -24.38 13.31 13.07
CA ASN A 446 -24.36 14.73 12.72
C ASN A 446 -23.38 15.03 11.58
N ARG A 447 -22.24 14.33 11.50
CA ARG A 447 -21.31 14.47 10.37
C ARG A 447 -21.90 13.95 9.07
N PHE A 448 -22.54 12.78 9.08
CA PHE A 448 -23.27 12.29 7.91
C PHE A 448 -24.42 13.24 7.51
N LYS A 449 -25.16 13.81 8.47
CA LYS A 449 -26.20 14.83 8.19
C LYS A 449 -25.63 16.07 7.54
N SER A 450 -24.47 16.55 8.00
CA SER A 450 -23.78 17.70 7.40
C SER A 450 -23.39 17.41 5.96
N ALA A 451 -22.78 16.24 5.71
CA ALA A 451 -22.34 15.82 4.39
C ALA A 451 -23.50 15.63 3.39
N LEU A 452 -24.62 15.04 3.83
CA LEU A 452 -25.86 14.95 3.04
C LEU A 452 -26.45 16.32 2.68
N ASN A 453 -26.17 17.35 3.48
CA ASN A 453 -26.62 18.72 3.25
C ASN A 453 -25.55 19.61 2.59
N SER A 454 -24.36 19.07 2.28
CA SER A 454 -23.29 19.81 1.63
C SER A 454 -23.72 20.29 0.25
N CYS A 455 -23.22 21.44 -0.19
CA CYS A 455 -23.44 21.94 -1.55
C CYS A 455 -22.56 21.24 -2.59
N ASP A 456 -21.58 20.44 -2.14
CA ASP A 456 -20.61 19.75 -2.99
C ASP A 456 -21.13 18.37 -3.42
N PRO A 457 -21.45 18.15 -4.72
CA PRO A 457 -21.97 16.86 -5.20
C PRO A 457 -21.01 15.69 -4.97
N TRP A 458 -19.70 15.94 -4.95
CA TRP A 458 -18.70 14.91 -4.67
C TRP A 458 -18.82 14.39 -3.24
N VAL A 459 -18.93 15.30 -2.26
CA VAL A 459 -19.12 14.96 -0.85
C VAL A 459 -20.43 14.18 -0.67
N GLN A 460 -21.51 14.61 -1.32
CA GLN A 460 -22.79 13.89 -1.27
C GLN A 460 -22.68 12.47 -1.84
N ALA A 461 -22.06 12.29 -3.01
CA ALA A 461 -21.88 10.98 -3.63
C ALA A 461 -21.08 10.03 -2.72
N LYS A 462 -19.98 10.53 -2.13
CA LYS A 462 -19.16 9.75 -1.19
C LYS A 462 -19.90 9.46 0.12
N CYS A 463 -20.68 10.42 0.62
CA CYS A 463 -21.54 10.20 1.77
C CYS A 463 -22.54 9.06 1.52
N TYR A 464 -23.18 8.99 0.35
CA TYR A 464 -24.08 7.88 0.00
C TYR A 464 -23.34 6.53 -0.04
N GLN A 465 -22.15 6.49 -0.66
CA GLN A 465 -21.32 5.26 -0.70
C GLN A 465 -20.94 4.75 0.70
N LEU A 466 -20.59 5.66 1.61
CA LEU A 466 -20.25 5.30 2.99
C LEU A 466 -21.49 4.93 3.81
N LEU A 467 -22.64 5.57 3.58
CA LEU A 467 -23.89 5.19 4.23
C LEU A 467 -24.37 3.81 3.78
N LEU A 468 -24.15 3.45 2.52
CA LEU A 468 -24.46 2.13 2.01
C LEU A 468 -23.80 1.03 2.87
N SER A 469 -22.49 1.16 3.15
CA SER A 469 -21.77 0.19 3.96
C SER A 469 -22.26 0.18 5.42
N VAL A 470 -22.54 1.34 6.01
CA VAL A 470 -23.10 1.42 7.37
C VAL A 470 -24.48 0.76 7.46
N PHE A 471 -25.34 0.93 6.45
CA PHE A 471 -26.68 0.31 6.43
C PHE A 471 -26.64 -1.20 6.17
N GLN A 472 -25.67 -1.66 5.38
CA GLN A 472 -25.43 -3.08 5.10
C GLN A 472 -24.72 -3.82 6.24
N HIS A 473 -24.30 -3.12 7.29
CA HIS A 473 -23.60 -3.72 8.42
C HIS A 473 -24.42 -4.87 9.05
N THR A 474 -23.74 -5.98 9.36
CA THR A 474 -24.36 -7.23 9.86
C THR A 474 -25.05 -7.03 11.20
N ASN A 475 -24.46 -6.20 12.08
CA ASN A 475 -25.06 -5.83 13.37
C ASN A 475 -26.17 -4.78 13.21
N ARG A 476 -27.43 -5.20 13.43
CA ARG A 476 -28.62 -4.33 13.34
C ARG A 476 -28.74 -3.32 14.46
N ALA A 477 -28.14 -3.56 15.63
CA ALA A 477 -28.13 -2.59 16.72
C ALA A 477 -27.35 -1.31 16.35
N LEU A 478 -26.37 -1.44 15.45
CA LEU A 478 -25.67 -0.30 14.86
C LEU A 478 -26.47 0.33 13.72
N SER A 479 -26.89 -0.45 12.72
CA SER A 479 -27.43 0.10 11.46
C SER A 479 -28.82 0.74 11.61
N THR A 480 -29.71 0.18 12.43
CA THR A 480 -31.10 0.65 12.57
C THR A 480 -31.20 2.13 13.00
N PRO A 481 -30.49 2.61 14.05
CA PRO A 481 -30.50 4.04 14.43
C PRO A 481 -30.02 4.98 13.31
N TYR A 482 -28.99 4.57 12.55
CA TYR A 482 -28.48 5.37 11.43
C TYR A 482 -29.48 5.43 10.28
N ILE A 483 -30.14 4.31 9.96
CA ILE A 483 -31.20 4.26 8.94
C ILE A 483 -32.33 5.21 9.33
N HIS A 484 -32.86 5.12 10.56
CA HIS A 484 -33.98 5.95 10.99
C HIS A 484 -33.67 7.45 10.98
N SER A 485 -32.43 7.85 11.26
CA SER A 485 -32.08 9.27 11.30
C SER A 485 -31.62 9.86 9.96
N LEU A 486 -31.02 9.06 9.08
CA LEU A 486 -30.36 9.54 7.86
C LEU A 486 -31.16 9.22 6.59
N ALA A 487 -31.89 8.10 6.56
CA ALA A 487 -32.69 7.74 5.38
C ALA A 487 -33.77 8.78 5.03
N PRO A 488 -34.50 9.40 5.99
CA PRO A 488 -35.49 10.43 5.65
C PRO A 488 -34.87 11.64 4.93
N ILE A 489 -33.70 12.10 5.39
CA ILE A 489 -32.97 13.23 4.80
C ILE A 489 -32.54 12.88 3.37
N MET A 490 -32.01 11.67 3.16
CA MET A 490 -31.65 11.18 1.83
C MET A 490 -32.86 11.13 0.89
N VAL A 491 -34.00 10.58 1.34
CA VAL A 491 -35.22 10.50 0.53
C VAL A 491 -35.70 11.91 0.15
N GLU A 492 -35.66 12.86 1.06
CA GLU A 492 -36.02 14.26 0.78
C GLU A 492 -35.12 14.87 -0.29
N LYS A 493 -33.80 14.67 -0.20
CA LYS A 493 -32.82 15.14 -1.20
C LYS A 493 -33.06 14.52 -2.56
N LEU A 494 -33.27 13.20 -2.63
CA LEU A 494 -33.53 12.50 -3.88
C LEU A 494 -34.84 12.99 -4.53
N LYS A 495 -35.91 13.19 -3.74
CA LYS A 495 -37.16 13.77 -4.28
C LYS A 495 -36.97 15.19 -4.81
N ALA A 496 -36.10 16.00 -4.20
CA ALA A 496 -35.82 17.37 -4.66
C ALA A 496 -35.17 17.42 -6.05
N VAL A 497 -34.48 16.34 -6.48
CA VAL A 497 -33.83 16.23 -7.80
C VAL A 497 -34.81 16.37 -8.96
N GLU A 498 -36.09 16.02 -8.74
CA GLU A 498 -37.14 16.23 -9.76
C GLU A 498 -37.18 17.69 -10.24
N ARG A 499 -36.99 18.64 -9.31
CA ARG A 499 -37.07 20.08 -9.55
C ARG A 499 -35.76 20.68 -10.03
N SER A 500 -34.63 20.30 -9.43
CA SER A 500 -33.32 20.90 -9.75
C SER A 500 -32.70 20.31 -11.01
N ARG A 501 -32.83 18.98 -11.20
CA ARG A 501 -32.24 18.16 -12.26
C ARG A 501 -30.70 18.25 -12.34
N PRO A 502 -30.00 17.14 -12.62
CA PRO A 502 -28.53 17.16 -12.70
C PRO A 502 -28.06 17.86 -13.99
N ASN A 503 -27.08 18.74 -13.85
CA ASN A 503 -26.45 19.46 -14.95
C ASN A 503 -25.07 18.93 -15.31
N ASN A 504 -24.39 18.29 -14.35
CA ASN A 504 -23.06 17.71 -14.53
C ASN A 504 -23.02 16.24 -14.09
N ASN A 505 -21.94 15.55 -14.45
CA ASN A 505 -21.76 14.12 -14.15
C ASN A 505 -21.59 13.83 -12.65
N LEU A 506 -21.09 14.79 -11.86
CA LEU A 506 -20.90 14.63 -10.41
C LEU A 506 -22.24 14.65 -9.66
N GLU A 507 -23.16 15.55 -10.02
CA GLU A 507 -24.53 15.59 -9.53
C GLU A 507 -25.27 14.31 -9.93
N LEU A 508 -25.12 13.86 -11.18
CA LEU A 508 -25.68 12.59 -11.63
C LEU A 508 -25.17 11.43 -10.77
N LEU A 509 -23.85 11.35 -10.53
CA LEU A 509 -23.24 10.33 -9.69
C LEU A 509 -23.83 10.36 -8.27
N ALA A 510 -23.96 11.55 -7.66
CA ALA A 510 -24.54 11.68 -6.33
C ALA A 510 -25.97 11.13 -6.26
N VAL A 511 -26.80 11.41 -7.27
CA VAL A 511 -28.16 10.88 -7.34
C VAL A 511 -28.17 9.36 -7.54
N GLN A 512 -27.33 8.84 -8.43
CA GLN A 512 -27.21 7.41 -8.68
C GLN A 512 -26.78 6.64 -7.42
N GLU A 513 -25.78 7.14 -6.69
CA GLU A 513 -25.34 6.53 -5.43
C GLU A 513 -26.45 6.58 -4.36
N GLY A 514 -27.18 7.69 -4.24
CA GLY A 514 -28.31 7.77 -3.31
C GLY A 514 -29.45 6.80 -3.63
N ILE A 515 -29.74 6.59 -4.92
CA ILE A 515 -30.72 5.57 -5.35
C ILE A 515 -30.26 4.15 -5.00
N LYS A 516 -28.97 3.82 -5.20
CA LYS A 516 -28.41 2.52 -4.80
C LYS A 516 -28.58 2.25 -3.30
N VAL A 517 -28.44 3.28 -2.45
CA VAL A 517 -28.72 3.15 -1.01
C VAL A 517 -30.19 2.81 -0.75
N LEU A 518 -31.13 3.49 -1.41
CA LEU A 518 -32.56 3.18 -1.27
C LEU A 518 -32.92 1.78 -1.77
N GLU A 519 -32.39 1.37 -2.92
CA GLU A 519 -32.56 0.01 -3.45
C GLU A 519 -32.06 -1.04 -2.47
N THR A 520 -30.89 -0.79 -1.87
CA THR A 520 -30.35 -1.66 -0.84
C THR A 520 -31.24 -1.72 0.40
N LEU A 521 -31.81 -0.59 0.85
CA LEU A 521 -32.75 -0.59 1.96
C LEU A 521 -34.02 -1.41 1.64
N VAL A 522 -34.53 -1.36 0.40
CA VAL A 522 -35.64 -2.23 -0.04
C VAL A 522 -35.24 -3.70 0.04
N ALA A 523 -34.03 -4.05 -0.41
CA ALA A 523 -33.53 -5.42 -0.38
C ALA A 523 -33.33 -5.95 1.04
N LEU A 524 -32.84 -5.11 1.95
CA LEU A 524 -32.66 -5.41 3.37
C LEU A 524 -33.99 -5.45 4.14
N GLY A 525 -35.02 -4.78 3.64
CA GLY A 525 -36.33 -4.71 4.27
C GLY A 525 -37.07 -6.06 4.26
N GLU A 526 -37.72 -6.38 5.37
CA GLU A 526 -38.65 -7.49 5.47
C GLU A 526 -39.81 -7.34 4.48
N GLU A 527 -40.39 -8.47 4.04
CA GLU A 527 -41.42 -8.49 3.01
C GLU A 527 -42.64 -7.61 3.33
N GLN A 528 -43.00 -7.50 4.61
CA GLN A 528 -44.09 -6.65 5.10
C GLN A 528 -43.81 -5.15 4.95
N ASN A 529 -42.54 -4.76 5.01
CA ASN A 529 -42.06 -3.37 4.93
C ASN A 529 -41.61 -2.98 3.51
N ARG A 530 -41.44 -3.95 2.61
CA ARG A 530 -41.00 -3.71 1.22
C ARG A 530 -41.99 -2.86 0.44
N VAL A 531 -43.29 -2.99 0.69
CA VAL A 531 -44.31 -2.19 0.00
C VAL A 531 -44.14 -0.70 0.32
N GLN A 532 -43.91 -0.35 1.59
CA GLN A 532 -43.72 1.03 2.02
C GLN A 532 -42.39 1.61 1.49
N LEU A 533 -41.32 0.82 1.48
CA LEU A 533 -40.03 1.26 0.93
C LEU A 533 -40.10 1.45 -0.60
N LEU A 534 -40.77 0.55 -1.32
CA LEU A 534 -41.03 0.70 -2.75
C LEU A 534 -41.98 1.87 -3.06
N ALA A 535 -42.91 2.20 -2.16
CA ALA A 535 -43.73 3.39 -2.26
C ALA A 535 -42.91 4.69 -2.13
N LEU A 536 -41.68 4.64 -1.62
CA LEU A 536 -40.73 5.76 -1.65
C LEU A 536 -39.87 5.73 -2.92
N LEU A 537 -39.33 4.56 -3.30
CA LEU A 537 -38.37 4.42 -4.40
C LEU A 537 -39.03 4.57 -5.79
N VAL A 538 -40.12 3.85 -6.05
CA VAL A 538 -40.75 3.79 -7.39
C VAL A 538 -41.27 5.16 -7.84
N PRO A 539 -42.01 5.93 -7.02
CA PRO A 539 -42.42 7.28 -7.41
C PRO A 539 -41.23 8.22 -7.65
N THR A 540 -40.15 8.07 -6.87
CA THR A 540 -38.94 8.89 -7.04
C THR A 540 -38.22 8.58 -8.36
N LEU A 541 -38.10 7.30 -8.75
CA LEU A 541 -37.54 6.93 -10.06
C LEU A 541 -38.43 7.41 -11.21
N ILE A 542 -39.76 7.31 -11.08
CA ILE A 542 -40.70 7.76 -12.12
C ILE A 542 -40.64 9.28 -12.28
N SER A 543 -40.41 10.03 -11.20
CA SER A 543 -40.28 11.49 -11.26
C SER A 543 -39.07 11.93 -12.10
N TYR A 544 -38.02 11.11 -12.16
CA TYR A 544 -36.85 11.34 -12.99
C TYR A 544 -37.09 11.13 -14.50
N LEU A 545 -38.18 10.45 -14.88
CA LEU A 545 -38.47 10.23 -16.29
C LEU A 545 -38.85 11.53 -17.01
N LEU A 546 -38.24 11.78 -18.17
CA LEU A 546 -38.49 12.96 -18.99
C LEU A 546 -39.60 12.68 -20.01
N ASN A 547 -40.44 13.67 -20.25
CA ASN A 547 -41.42 13.66 -21.35
C ASN A 547 -40.72 14.02 -22.67
N GLU A 548 -41.31 13.72 -23.83
CA GLU A 548 -40.66 13.90 -25.15
C GLU A 548 -40.11 15.33 -25.38
N ASN A 549 -40.85 16.36 -24.98
CA ASN A 549 -40.43 17.76 -25.11
C ASN A 549 -39.28 18.14 -24.15
N ALA A 550 -39.29 17.59 -22.93
CA ALA A 550 -38.25 17.81 -21.93
C ALA A 550 -36.99 17.01 -22.25
N PHE A 551 -37.14 15.84 -22.87
CA PHE A 551 -36.02 14.99 -23.29
C PHE A 551 -35.17 15.68 -24.36
N ALA A 552 -35.79 16.37 -25.32
CA ALA A 552 -35.05 17.09 -26.37
C ALA A 552 -34.15 18.21 -25.81
N SER A 553 -34.65 18.95 -24.82
CA SER A 553 -33.99 20.13 -24.22
C SER A 553 -33.10 19.83 -23.00
N ALA A 554 -33.13 18.61 -22.48
CA ALA A 554 -32.36 18.22 -21.30
C ALA A 554 -30.84 18.11 -21.55
N SER A 555 -30.07 18.37 -20.50
CA SER A 555 -28.63 18.10 -20.43
C SER A 555 -28.32 16.62 -20.64
N THR A 556 -27.07 16.29 -21.00
CA THR A 556 -26.61 14.90 -21.10
C THR A 556 -26.79 14.15 -19.79
N ALA A 557 -26.36 14.75 -18.68
CA ALA A 557 -26.52 14.19 -17.34
C ALA A 557 -27.99 13.88 -16.97
N SER A 558 -28.93 14.74 -17.35
CA SER A 558 -30.36 14.50 -17.13
C SER A 558 -30.95 13.41 -18.05
N LYS A 559 -30.45 13.26 -19.27
CA LYS A 559 -30.81 12.15 -20.18
C LYS A 559 -30.28 10.82 -19.64
N ASP A 560 -29.07 10.82 -19.10
CA ASP A 560 -28.46 9.64 -18.48
C ASP A 560 -29.21 9.26 -17.19
N LEU A 561 -29.65 10.24 -16.39
CA LEU A 561 -30.54 9.98 -15.25
C LEU A 561 -31.87 9.34 -15.69
N HIS A 562 -32.45 9.79 -16.81
CA HIS A 562 -33.68 9.21 -17.35
C HIS A 562 -33.50 7.73 -17.73
N GLU A 563 -32.45 7.39 -18.47
CA GLU A 563 -32.18 6.00 -18.86
C GLU A 563 -31.84 5.14 -17.63
N PHE A 564 -31.04 5.67 -16.68
CA PHE A 564 -30.76 5.00 -15.40
C PHE A 564 -32.05 4.69 -14.61
N ALA A 565 -32.96 5.66 -14.49
CA ALA A 565 -34.22 5.47 -13.77
C ALA A 565 -35.12 4.45 -14.48
N LEU A 566 -35.18 4.49 -15.81
CA LEU A 566 -35.95 3.53 -16.61
C LEU A 566 -35.42 2.11 -16.45
N GLN A 567 -34.10 1.93 -16.48
CA GLN A 567 -33.47 0.62 -16.28
C GLN A 567 -33.76 0.06 -14.88
N ASN A 568 -33.66 0.88 -13.83
CA ASN A 568 -33.97 0.45 -12.47
C ASN A 568 -35.46 0.10 -12.30
N LEU A 569 -36.38 0.87 -12.87
CA LEU A 569 -37.81 0.55 -12.85
C LEU A 569 -38.11 -0.78 -13.56
N MET A 570 -37.46 -1.03 -14.70
CA MET A 570 -37.58 -2.29 -15.43
C MET A 570 -36.95 -3.48 -14.70
N HIS A 571 -35.97 -3.25 -13.83
CA HIS A 571 -35.37 -4.28 -12.99
C HIS A 571 -36.20 -4.57 -11.72
N ILE A 572 -36.68 -3.54 -11.04
CA ILE A 572 -37.45 -3.64 -9.79
C ILE A 572 -38.81 -4.31 -10.02
N GLY A 573 -39.47 -4.03 -11.15
CA GLY A 573 -40.80 -4.59 -11.46
C GLY A 573 -40.86 -6.12 -11.41
N PRO A 574 -39.97 -6.83 -12.12
CA PRO A 574 -39.84 -8.29 -12.03
C PRO A 574 -39.31 -8.79 -10.68
N LEU A 575 -38.44 -8.03 -10.02
CA LEU A 575 -37.82 -8.42 -8.74
C LEU A 575 -38.84 -8.45 -7.58
N TYR A 576 -39.78 -7.50 -7.55
CA TYR A 576 -40.79 -7.37 -6.49
C TYR A 576 -42.22 -7.21 -7.05
N PRO A 577 -42.77 -8.22 -7.76
CA PRO A 577 -43.95 -8.05 -8.61
C PRO A 577 -45.22 -7.71 -7.82
N HIS A 578 -45.43 -8.29 -6.64
CA HIS A 578 -46.61 -8.01 -5.81
C HIS A 578 -46.57 -6.57 -5.27
N ALA A 579 -45.49 -6.21 -4.59
CA ALA A 579 -45.33 -4.88 -4.00
C ALA A 579 -45.32 -3.77 -5.07
N PHE A 580 -44.68 -4.01 -6.22
CA PHE A 580 -44.69 -3.08 -7.34
C PHE A 580 -46.11 -2.85 -7.89
N LYS A 581 -46.91 -3.91 -8.07
CA LYS A 581 -48.32 -3.79 -8.49
C LYS A 581 -49.14 -2.99 -7.49
N THR A 582 -48.95 -3.18 -6.20
CA THR A 582 -49.65 -2.42 -5.15
C THR A 582 -49.33 -0.93 -5.24
N VAL A 583 -48.04 -0.57 -5.36
CA VAL A 583 -47.61 0.84 -5.47
C VAL A 583 -48.15 1.47 -6.76
N MET A 584 -48.07 0.78 -7.90
CA MET A 584 -48.58 1.28 -9.17
C MET A 584 -50.12 1.36 -9.20
N GLY A 585 -50.80 0.50 -8.45
CA GLY A 585 -52.26 0.54 -8.27
C GLY A 585 -52.73 1.73 -7.44
N ALA A 586 -51.92 2.18 -6.47
CA ALA A 586 -52.23 3.34 -5.64
C ALA A 586 -52.11 4.69 -6.37
N ALA A 587 -51.35 4.74 -7.47
CA ALA A 587 -51.10 5.98 -8.23
C ALA A 587 -51.14 5.72 -9.76
N PRO A 588 -52.32 5.75 -10.40
CA PRO A 588 -52.48 5.42 -11.82
C PRO A 588 -51.74 6.39 -12.75
N GLU A 589 -51.53 7.64 -12.34
CA GLU A 589 -50.76 8.64 -13.09
C GLU A 589 -49.30 8.19 -13.31
N LEU A 590 -48.68 7.58 -12.29
CA LEU A 590 -47.31 7.06 -12.38
C LEU A 590 -47.20 5.94 -13.41
N LYS A 591 -48.23 5.10 -13.52
CA LYS A 591 -48.32 4.03 -14.51
C LYS A 591 -48.32 4.57 -15.93
N THR A 592 -49.13 5.59 -16.21
CA THR A 592 -49.18 6.20 -17.54
C THR A 592 -47.84 6.82 -17.95
N ARG A 593 -47.14 7.47 -17.01
CA ARG A 593 -45.83 8.09 -17.25
C ARG A 593 -44.75 7.05 -17.55
N LEU A 594 -44.74 5.94 -16.80
CA LEU A 594 -43.83 4.82 -17.05
C LEU A 594 -44.07 4.17 -18.42
N GLU A 595 -45.33 3.84 -18.74
CA GLU A 595 -45.67 3.22 -20.03
C GLU A 595 -45.27 4.11 -21.22
N THR A 596 -45.47 5.43 -21.09
CA THR A 596 -45.07 6.40 -22.12
C THR A 596 -43.55 6.40 -22.32
N ALA A 597 -42.78 6.43 -21.22
CA ALA A 597 -41.33 6.39 -21.27
C ALA A 597 -40.78 5.07 -21.88
N VAL A 598 -41.38 3.93 -21.52
CA VAL A 598 -40.99 2.61 -22.07
C VAL A 598 -41.22 2.56 -23.59
N ARG A 599 -42.40 3.01 -24.05
CA ARG A 599 -42.71 3.06 -25.49
C ARG A 599 -41.74 3.97 -26.25
N ALA A 600 -41.44 5.15 -25.70
CA ALA A 600 -40.48 6.08 -26.30
C ALA A 600 -39.07 5.47 -26.39
N SER A 601 -38.61 4.78 -25.33
CA SER A 601 -37.30 4.10 -25.32
C SER A 601 -37.24 2.95 -26.33
N GLN A 602 -38.29 2.12 -26.44
CA GLN A 602 -38.37 1.04 -27.43
C GLN A 602 -38.37 1.58 -28.87
N ALA A 603 -39.12 2.65 -29.14
CA ALA A 603 -39.14 3.30 -30.45
C ALA A 603 -37.78 3.91 -30.83
N SER A 604 -37.07 4.48 -29.85
CA SER A 604 -35.70 5.00 -30.03
C SER A 604 -34.69 3.87 -30.34
N LYS A 605 -34.71 2.78 -29.56
CA LYS A 605 -33.85 1.60 -29.75
C LYS A 605 -34.12 0.91 -31.10
N ALA A 606 -35.37 0.80 -31.52
CA ALA A 606 -35.74 0.27 -32.84
C ALA A 606 -35.22 1.16 -34.00
N LYS A 607 -35.30 2.48 -33.87
CA LYS A 607 -34.72 3.43 -34.85
C LYS A 607 -33.19 3.38 -34.90
N ALA A 608 -32.52 3.13 -33.76
CA ALA A 608 -31.07 2.96 -33.70
C ALA A 608 -30.62 1.63 -34.32
N ALA A 609 -31.33 0.54 -34.04
CA ALA A 609 -31.06 -0.78 -34.63
C ALA A 609 -31.24 -0.79 -36.16
N ALA A 610 -32.23 -0.06 -36.68
CA ALA A 610 -32.44 0.12 -38.11
C ALA A 610 -31.36 0.97 -38.82
N ARG A 611 -30.47 1.64 -38.06
CA ARG A 611 -29.35 2.46 -38.58
C ARG A 611 -27.99 1.74 -38.54
N GLN A 612 -27.89 0.51 -38.01
CA GLN A 612 -26.64 -0.26 -38.08
C GLN A 612 -26.47 -0.89 -39.48
N PRO A 613 -25.27 -0.84 -40.07
CA PRO A 613 -24.99 -1.54 -41.33
C PRO A 613 -25.13 -3.06 -41.13
N PRO A 614 -25.59 -3.82 -42.14
CA PRO A 614 -25.74 -5.26 -42.02
C PRO A 614 -24.38 -5.92 -41.70
N PRO A 615 -24.35 -6.99 -40.89
CA PRO A 615 -23.10 -7.69 -40.59
C PRO A 615 -22.50 -8.22 -41.90
N THR A 616 -21.23 -7.92 -42.14
CA THR A 616 -20.45 -8.48 -43.24
C THR A 616 -20.32 -9.99 -43.02
N VAL A 617 -21.12 -10.76 -43.76
CA VAL A 617 -21.01 -12.21 -43.82
C VAL A 617 -19.70 -12.55 -44.52
N HIS A 618 -18.66 -12.91 -43.78
CA HIS A 618 -17.50 -13.59 -44.35
C HIS A 618 -17.94 -14.99 -44.75
N SER A 619 -18.21 -15.19 -46.04
CA SER A 619 -18.39 -16.52 -46.63
C SER A 619 -17.06 -17.28 -46.58
N THR A 620 -16.95 -18.27 -45.72
CA THR A 620 -15.91 -19.30 -45.80
C THR A 620 -16.15 -20.17 -47.04
N PRO A 621 -15.15 -20.40 -47.91
CA PRO A 621 -15.32 -21.28 -49.06
C PRO A 621 -15.11 -22.73 -48.61
N THR A 622 -16.19 -23.50 -48.50
CA THR A 622 -16.13 -24.95 -48.26
C THR A 622 -15.87 -25.68 -49.57
N ILE A 623 -14.60 -25.94 -49.89
CA ILE A 623 -14.20 -26.85 -50.96
C ILE A 623 -14.55 -28.28 -50.52
N LYS A 624 -15.56 -28.89 -51.14
CA LYS A 624 -15.82 -30.33 -51.04
C LYS A 624 -15.01 -31.06 -52.11
N LEU A 625 -13.88 -31.64 -51.72
CA LEU A 625 -13.18 -32.65 -52.52
C LEU A 625 -13.89 -34.00 -52.38
N LYS A 626 -14.55 -34.45 -53.45
CA LYS A 626 -14.96 -35.84 -53.64
C LYS A 626 -13.83 -36.58 -54.36
N THR A 627 -13.17 -37.52 -53.69
CA THR A 627 -12.49 -38.64 -54.35
C THR A 627 -12.51 -39.85 -53.42
N SER A 628 -13.47 -40.74 -53.65
CA SER A 628 -13.36 -42.16 -53.32
C SER A 628 -12.60 -42.86 -54.44
N PHE A 629 -11.59 -43.67 -54.15
CA PHE A 629 -11.28 -44.89 -54.91
C PHE A 629 -10.44 -45.84 -54.05
N PHE A 630 -11.03 -47.02 -53.84
CA PHE A 630 -10.49 -48.33 -53.39
C PHE A 630 -9.73 -48.45 -52.07
#